data_AF-A0A960XH98-F1
#
_entry.id   AF-A0A960XH98-F1
#
_cell.length_a   1.000
_cell.length_b   1.000
_cell.length_c   1.000
_cell.angle_alpha   90.00
_cell.angle_beta   90.00
_cell.angle_gamma   90.00
#
_symmetry.space_group_name_H-M   'P 1'
#
loop_
_entity.id
_entity.type
_entity.pdbx_description
1 polymer ?
#
loop_
_entity_poly.entity_id
_entity_poly.type
_entity_poly.pdbx_seq_one_letter_code
_entity_poly.pdbx_strand_id
1 'polypeptide(L)'
;MKNLLPLIVLLSIIAIPLRAQESMGLYLASRYGGSPLEINRLNMDVSIVGDRAITTLDFTFENKMDHILEGEFRFPLQEGQSVYRLALELGQELREASIVEKNKGRESFETISRRKIDPALLEKTAGNLYTAKVYPIPRLGTRRVVIGLEESLS
;
A
#
# COMPACT_ATOMS: atom_id res chain seq x y z
N MET A 1 42.20 -6.57 -45.95
CA MET A 1 42.84 -6.08 -44.70
C MET A 1 41.98 -4.98 -44.11
N LYS A 2 41.65 -5.12 -42.81
CA LYS A 2 41.19 -4.09 -41.85
C LYS A 2 39.73 -3.60 -41.92
N ASN A 3 38.94 -4.25 -41.06
CA ASN A 3 37.76 -3.76 -40.37
C ASN A 3 38.00 -2.34 -39.81
N LEU A 4 37.01 -1.44 -39.92
CA LEU A 4 36.76 -0.42 -38.89
C LEU A 4 35.37 0.21 -39.06
N LEU A 5 34.39 -0.34 -38.36
CA LEU A 5 33.35 0.49 -37.75
C LEU A 5 33.89 0.92 -36.38
N PRO A 6 33.69 2.19 -35.99
CA PRO A 6 33.16 2.43 -34.65
C PRO A 6 31.91 3.30 -34.79
N LEU A 7 30.76 2.77 -34.37
CA LEU A 7 30.25 3.02 -33.02
C LEU A 7 29.82 4.49 -32.82
N ILE A 8 28.94 4.97 -33.70
CA ILE A 8 28.00 6.06 -33.39
C ILE A 8 26.59 5.47 -33.48
N VAL A 9 26.33 4.44 -32.66
CA VAL A 9 24.97 4.01 -32.39
C VAL A 9 24.59 4.62 -31.05
N LEU A 10 23.95 5.78 -31.17
CA LEU A 10 22.80 6.14 -30.37
C LEU A 10 23.03 6.12 -28.85
N LEU A 11 23.69 7.18 -28.38
CA LEU A 11 23.49 7.68 -27.01
C LEU A 11 22.10 8.33 -26.90
N SER A 12 21.03 7.62 -27.28
CA SER A 12 19.71 7.90 -26.74
C SER A 12 19.76 7.45 -25.30
N ILE A 13 20.23 8.36 -24.44
CA ILE A 13 19.84 8.42 -23.04
C ILE A 13 18.32 8.33 -23.09
N ILE A 14 17.80 7.13 -22.89
CA ILE A 14 16.41 6.94 -22.54
C ILE A 14 16.33 7.73 -21.24
N ALA A 15 15.80 8.94 -21.34
CA ALA A 15 15.19 9.61 -20.19
C ALA A 15 14.02 8.71 -19.81
N ILE A 16 14.33 7.59 -19.15
CA ILE A 16 13.34 6.83 -18.42
C ILE A 16 12.81 7.88 -17.46
N PRO A 17 11.55 8.33 -17.58
CA PRO A 17 11.01 9.18 -16.54
C PRO A 17 11.22 8.37 -15.26
N LEU A 18 12.02 8.92 -14.35
CA LEU A 18 12.18 8.41 -13.00
C LEU A 18 10.79 8.56 -12.36
N ARG A 19 9.86 7.68 -12.73
CA ARG A 19 8.62 7.54 -12.02
C ARG A 19 9.09 7.05 -10.68
N ALA A 20 9.11 7.97 -9.71
CA ALA A 20 9.25 7.64 -8.31
C ALA A 20 8.25 6.50 -8.09
N GLN A 21 8.77 5.27 -8.05
CA GLN A 21 7.94 4.12 -7.82
C GLN A 21 7.39 4.35 -6.43
N GLU A 22 6.09 4.61 -6.33
CA GLU A 22 5.46 4.83 -5.03
C GLU A 22 5.72 3.59 -4.20
N SER A 23 6.53 3.69 -3.15
CA SER A 23 6.83 2.54 -2.30
C SER A 23 5.62 2.21 -1.43
N MET A 24 5.48 0.94 -1.08
CA MET A 24 4.51 0.54 -0.06
C MET A 24 4.87 1.19 1.29
N GLY A 25 3.92 1.84 1.95
CA GLY A 25 4.16 2.51 3.22
C GLY A 25 2.96 3.25 3.78
N LEU A 26 3.05 3.68 5.05
CA LEU A 26 2.03 4.48 5.74
C LEU A 26 2.42 5.95 5.75
N TYR A 27 1.93 6.71 4.78
CA TYR A 27 2.30 8.11 4.53
C TYR A 27 1.48 9.07 5.38
N LEU A 28 2.17 9.98 6.07
CA LEU A 28 1.49 11.03 6.82
C LEU A 28 1.05 12.17 5.88
N ALA A 29 0.06 12.95 6.32
CA ALA A 29 -0.31 14.18 5.64
C ALA A 29 0.90 15.13 5.49
N SER A 30 0.93 15.96 4.43
CA SER A 30 2.06 16.84 4.11
C SER A 30 2.48 17.77 5.26
N ARG A 31 1.55 18.12 6.17
CA ARG A 31 1.85 18.89 7.39
C ARG A 31 2.86 18.21 8.34
N TYR A 32 3.05 16.90 8.19
CA TYR A 32 4.02 16.08 8.93
C TYR A 32 5.22 15.67 8.06
N GLY A 33 5.48 16.39 6.96
CA GLY A 33 6.61 16.13 6.06
C GLY A 33 6.33 15.12 4.94
N GLY A 34 5.14 14.51 4.91
CA GLY A 34 4.71 13.61 3.82
C GLY A 34 5.52 12.32 3.68
N SER A 35 6.45 12.07 4.61
CA SER A 35 7.25 10.83 4.64
C SER A 35 6.43 9.68 5.24
N PRO A 36 6.72 8.43 4.85
CA PRO A 36 6.10 7.28 5.47
C PRO A 36 6.60 7.10 6.91
N LEU A 37 5.74 6.55 7.77
CA LEU A 37 6.15 6.10 9.09
C LEU A 37 7.16 4.95 8.98
N GLU A 38 8.05 4.87 9.96
CA GLU A 38 8.98 3.75 10.08
C GLU A 38 8.23 2.44 10.33
N ILE A 39 8.71 1.38 9.67
CA ILE A 39 8.25 0.02 9.89
C ILE A 39 9.03 -0.55 11.07
N ASN A 40 8.38 -0.67 12.22
CA ASN A 40 8.97 -1.32 13.41
C ASN A 40 9.02 -2.85 13.23
N ARG A 41 8.05 -3.43 12.53
CA ARG A 41 8.03 -4.86 12.19
C ARG A 41 7.34 -5.12 10.87
N LEU A 42 7.88 -6.06 10.10
CA LEU A 42 7.22 -6.67 8.95
C LEU A 42 7.33 -8.19 9.09
N ASN A 43 6.19 -8.86 9.16
CA ASN A 43 6.11 -10.30 8.94
C ASN A 43 5.54 -10.55 7.55
N MET A 44 6.11 -11.52 6.84
CA MET A 44 5.69 -11.91 5.51
C MET A 44 5.51 -13.42 5.47
N ASP A 45 4.32 -13.85 5.09
CA ASP A 45 3.98 -15.25 4.86
C ASP A 45 3.59 -15.42 3.40
N VAL A 46 4.26 -16.33 2.71
CA VAL A 46 3.98 -16.65 1.31
C VAL A 46 3.64 -18.13 1.20
N SER A 47 2.52 -18.42 0.55
CA SER A 47 2.10 -19.79 0.25
C SER A 47 1.75 -19.92 -1.23
N ILE A 48 2.11 -21.05 -1.84
CA ILE A 48 1.78 -21.33 -3.23
C ILE A 48 0.66 -22.37 -3.24
N VAL A 49 -0.43 -22.06 -3.92
CA VAL A 49 -1.59 -22.93 -4.07
C VAL A 49 -1.91 -23.05 -5.54
N GLY A 50 -1.59 -24.20 -6.14
CA GLY A 50 -1.72 -24.41 -7.57
C GLY A 50 -0.79 -23.47 -8.36
N ASP A 51 -1.39 -22.64 -9.21
CA ASP A 51 -0.72 -21.62 -10.04
C ASP A 51 -0.75 -20.22 -9.41
N ARG A 52 -1.13 -20.10 -8.13
CA ARG A 52 -1.26 -18.82 -7.43
C ARG A 52 -0.32 -18.72 -6.24
N ALA A 53 0.29 -17.56 -6.08
CA ALA A 53 1.01 -17.16 -4.87
C ALA A 53 0.11 -16.29 -3.99
N ILE A 54 -0.11 -16.73 -2.76
CA ILE A 54 -0.85 -16.01 -1.71
C ILE A 54 0.17 -15.43 -0.74
N THR A 55 0.26 -14.12 -0.69
CA THR A 55 1.18 -13.38 0.19
C THR A 55 0.39 -12.61 1.24
N THR A 56 0.72 -12.80 2.52
CA THR A 56 0.23 -11.98 3.63
C THR A 56 1.37 -11.13 4.16
N LEU A 57 1.19 -9.81 4.17
CA LEU A 57 2.12 -8.85 4.75
C LEU A 57 1.49 -8.25 5.99
N ASP A 58 2.20 -8.31 7.10
CA ASP A 58 1.77 -7.84 8.40
C ASP A 58 2.77 -6.81 8.93
N PHE A 59 2.41 -5.55 8.74
CA PHE A 59 3.19 -4.38 9.11
C PHE A 59 2.83 -3.91 10.51
N THR A 60 3.82 -3.50 11.28
CA THR A 60 3.66 -2.65 12.47
C THR A 60 4.40 -1.34 12.23
N PHE A 61 3.65 -0.25 12.09
CA PHE A 61 4.20 1.10 11.95
C PHE A 61 4.34 1.75 13.33
N GLU A 62 5.39 2.54 13.51
CA GLU A 62 5.64 3.29 14.75
C GLU A 62 5.38 4.78 14.56
N ASN A 63 4.63 5.36 15.49
CA ASN A 63 4.50 6.80 15.65
C ASN A 63 5.36 7.27 16.83
N LYS A 64 6.51 7.89 16.51
CA LYS A 64 7.41 8.49 17.49
C LYS A 64 7.01 9.91 17.93
N MET A 65 5.93 10.45 17.38
CA MET A 65 5.41 11.77 17.74
C MET A 65 4.52 11.68 19.00
N ASP A 66 4.42 12.81 19.71
CA ASP A 66 3.71 12.96 20.98
C ASP A 66 2.20 13.20 20.83
N HIS A 67 1.68 13.10 19.60
CA HIS A 67 0.26 13.29 19.27
C HIS A 67 -0.27 12.18 18.36
N ILE A 68 -1.59 12.05 18.32
CA ILE A 68 -2.28 11.07 17.47
C ILE A 68 -2.14 11.50 16.01
N LEU A 69 -1.74 10.57 15.15
CA LEU A 69 -1.59 10.80 13.72
C LEU A 69 -2.71 10.15 12.90
N GLU A 70 -2.81 10.62 11.67
CA GLU A 70 -3.59 10.04 10.59
C GLU A 70 -2.66 9.90 9.39
N GLY A 71 -2.80 8.81 8.64
CA GLY A 71 -2.04 8.60 7.42
C GLY A 71 -2.79 7.76 6.40
N GLU A 72 -2.17 7.64 5.24
CA GLU A 72 -2.62 6.83 4.12
C GLU A 72 -1.64 5.66 3.94
N PHE A 73 -2.13 4.45 4.17
CA PHE A 73 -1.39 3.26 3.77
C PHE A 73 -1.53 3.10 2.26
N ARG A 74 -0.41 3.29 1.55
CA ARG A 74 -0.33 3.23 0.10
C ARG A 74 0.47 2.00 -0.29
N PHE A 75 -0.01 1.28 -1.30
CA PHE A 75 0.69 0.13 -1.82
C PHE A 75 0.47 -0.01 -3.33
N PRO A 76 1.55 0.07 -4.14
CA PRO A 76 1.46 -0.30 -5.53
C PRO A 76 1.31 -1.82 -5.64
N LEU A 77 0.48 -2.28 -6.56
CA LEU A 77 0.48 -3.67 -6.99
C LEU A 77 1.14 -3.78 -8.35
N GLN A 78 1.89 -4.86 -8.57
CA GLN A 78 2.42 -5.20 -9.89
C GLN A 78 1.29 -5.69 -10.81
N GLU A 79 1.56 -5.76 -12.11
CA GLU A 79 0.65 -6.42 -13.04
C GLU A 79 0.47 -7.89 -12.64
N GLY A 80 -0.76 -8.40 -12.72
CA GLY A 80 -1.11 -9.75 -12.25
C GLY A 80 -1.35 -9.89 -10.75
N GLN A 81 -1.05 -8.87 -9.93
CA GLN A 81 -1.35 -8.87 -8.50
C GLN A 81 -2.72 -8.28 -8.20
N SER A 82 -3.41 -8.89 -7.23
CA SER A 82 -4.68 -8.41 -6.69
C SER A 82 -4.69 -8.44 -5.17
N VAL A 83 -5.48 -7.57 -4.56
CA VAL A 83 -5.67 -7.52 -3.11
C VAL A 83 -6.97 -8.25 -2.77
N TYR A 84 -6.89 -9.24 -1.87
CA TYR A 84 -8.06 -9.96 -1.37
C TYR A 84 -8.35 -9.65 0.11
N ARG A 85 -7.41 -9.03 0.82
CA ARG A 85 -7.54 -8.71 2.25
C ARG A 85 -6.84 -7.41 2.61
N LEU A 86 -7.47 -6.63 3.47
CA LEU A 86 -6.84 -5.55 4.22
C LEU A 86 -7.47 -5.56 5.63
N ALA A 87 -6.66 -5.49 6.69
CA ALA A 87 -7.14 -5.38 8.05
C ALA A 87 -6.31 -4.38 8.86
N LEU A 88 -6.97 -3.67 9.78
CA LEU A 88 -6.32 -2.76 10.72
C LEU A 88 -6.53 -3.25 12.15
N GLU A 89 -5.50 -3.10 12.98
CA GLU A 89 -5.65 -3.29 14.42
C GLU A 89 -6.47 -2.15 15.04
N LEU A 90 -7.51 -2.53 15.79
CA LEU A 90 -8.35 -1.65 16.60
C LEU A 90 -8.52 -2.27 17.99
N GLY A 91 -7.77 -1.75 18.97
CA GLY A 91 -7.69 -2.35 20.29
C GLY A 91 -6.83 -3.62 20.25
N GLN A 92 -7.40 -4.77 20.62
CA GLN A 92 -6.71 -6.07 20.60
C GLN A 92 -7.13 -6.96 19.41
N GLU A 93 -7.98 -6.45 18.52
CA GLU A 93 -8.55 -7.21 17.41
C GLU A 93 -8.14 -6.61 16.06
N LEU A 94 -7.99 -7.47 15.06
CA LEU A 94 -7.91 -7.05 13.67
C LEU A 94 -9.33 -6.88 13.12
N ARG A 95 -9.59 -5.72 12.52
CA ARG A 95 -10.82 -5.45 11.79
C ARG A 95 -10.57 -5.39 10.31
N GLU A 96 -11.30 -6.22 9.58
CA GLU A 96 -11.24 -6.28 8.12
C GLU A 96 -11.80 -4.99 7.49
N ALA A 97 -11.12 -4.54 6.46
CA ALA A 97 -11.49 -3.43 5.60
C ALA A 97 -12.54 -3.88 4.59
N SER A 98 -13.43 -2.96 4.22
CA SER A 98 -14.30 -3.18 3.06
C SER A 98 -13.55 -2.76 1.79
N ILE A 99 -13.37 -3.71 0.87
CA ILE A 99 -12.77 -3.44 -0.43
C ILE A 99 -13.88 -2.93 -1.36
N VAL A 100 -13.75 -1.70 -1.85
CA VAL A 100 -14.73 -1.12 -2.78
C VAL A 100 -14.07 -0.69 -4.08
N GLU A 101 -14.73 -0.96 -5.20
CA GLU A 101 -14.32 -0.39 -6.48
C GLU A 101 -14.71 1.09 -6.53
N LYS A 102 -13.80 1.92 -7.06
CA LYS A 102 -13.86 3.39 -7.09
C LYS A 102 -15.21 3.98 -7.54
N ASN A 103 -15.92 3.31 -8.44
CA ASN A 103 -17.15 3.82 -9.06
C ASN A 103 -18.46 3.40 -8.36
N LYS A 104 -18.42 2.44 -7.43
CA LYS A 104 -19.62 1.97 -6.69
C LYS A 104 -19.57 2.23 -5.18
N GLY A 105 -18.39 2.51 -4.62
CA GLY A 105 -18.20 2.56 -3.16
C GLY A 105 -18.60 3.87 -2.49
N ARG A 106 -18.45 5.01 -3.17
CA ARG A 106 -18.45 6.32 -2.47
C ARG A 106 -19.83 6.73 -1.94
N GLU A 107 -20.89 6.54 -2.73
CA GLU A 107 -22.26 6.93 -2.34
C GLU A 107 -22.90 5.99 -1.29
N SER A 108 -22.60 4.68 -1.35
CA SER A 108 -23.14 3.71 -0.37
C SER A 108 -22.42 3.79 0.99
N PHE A 109 -21.13 4.18 1.01
CA PHE A 109 -20.31 4.17 2.21
C PHE A 109 -20.40 5.43 3.07
N GLU A 110 -20.63 6.61 2.49
CA GLU A 110 -20.98 7.83 3.24
C GLU A 110 -22.18 7.60 4.19
N THR A 111 -23.04 6.64 3.85
CA THR A 111 -24.18 6.25 4.68
C THR A 111 -23.81 5.28 5.82
N ILE A 112 -22.78 4.45 5.65
CA ILE A 112 -22.32 3.48 6.67
C ILE A 112 -21.35 4.12 7.67
N SER A 113 -20.44 4.99 7.21
CA SER A 113 -19.43 5.67 8.05
C SER A 113 -20.05 6.64 9.09
N ARG A 114 -21.31 7.06 8.89
CA ARG A 114 -22.11 7.79 9.90
C ARG A 114 -22.36 6.99 11.18
N ARG A 115 -22.07 5.68 11.20
CA ARG A 115 -22.23 4.80 12.37
C ARG A 115 -20.91 4.45 13.06
N LYS A 116 -19.95 5.37 13.24
CA LYS A 116 -18.87 5.35 14.28
C LYS A 116 -18.08 4.04 14.49
N ILE A 117 -18.11 3.12 13.54
CA ILE A 117 -17.41 1.85 13.55
C ILE A 117 -16.61 1.95 12.26
N ASP A 118 -15.33 2.28 12.35
CA ASP A 118 -14.46 2.52 11.19
C ASP A 118 -13.86 1.18 10.68
N PRO A 119 -14.44 0.51 9.67
CA PRO A 119 -13.65 -0.37 8.81
C PRO A 119 -12.83 0.50 7.87
N ALA A 120 -11.55 0.16 7.68
CA ALA A 120 -10.74 0.86 6.69
C ALA A 120 -11.41 0.76 5.31
N LEU A 121 -11.40 1.84 4.55
CA LEU A 121 -11.84 1.85 3.16
C LEU A 121 -10.61 1.65 2.28
N LEU A 122 -10.63 0.59 1.48
CA LEU A 122 -9.60 0.40 0.45
C LEU A 122 -10.09 1.00 -0.87
N GLU A 123 -9.38 2.01 -1.35
CA GLU A 123 -9.67 2.66 -2.62
C GLU A 123 -8.57 2.35 -3.65
N LYS A 124 -8.99 2.01 -4.88
CA LYS A 124 -8.09 1.97 -6.03
C LYS A 124 -7.93 3.38 -6.61
N THR A 125 -6.73 3.95 -6.52
CA THR A 125 -6.39 5.27 -7.07
C THR A 125 -5.95 5.14 -8.53
N ALA A 126 -5.36 6.18 -9.14
CA ALA A 126 -4.89 6.12 -10.53
C ALA A 126 -3.81 5.03 -10.70
N GLY A 127 -3.91 4.22 -11.77
CA GLY A 127 -3.02 3.09 -12.01
C GLY A 127 -3.35 1.86 -11.16
N ASN A 128 -2.32 1.13 -10.73
CA ASN A 128 -2.44 -0.04 -9.85
C ASN A 128 -2.04 0.29 -8.40
N LEU A 129 -2.30 1.53 -7.98
CA LEU A 129 -2.06 2.02 -6.63
C LEU A 129 -3.32 1.89 -5.78
N TYR A 130 -3.16 1.32 -4.60
CA TYR A 130 -4.22 1.19 -3.62
C TYR A 130 -3.91 2.02 -2.38
N THR A 131 -4.94 2.65 -1.83
CA THR A 131 -4.83 3.53 -0.68
C THR A 131 -5.88 3.19 0.36
N ALA A 132 -5.47 3.13 1.63
CA ALA A 132 -6.37 3.01 2.77
C ALA A 132 -6.07 4.06 3.83
N LYS A 133 -7.11 4.72 4.33
CA LYS A 133 -6.99 5.67 5.45
C LYS A 133 -6.78 4.90 6.75
N VAL A 134 -5.75 5.29 7.50
CA VAL A 134 -5.40 4.71 8.80
C VAL A 134 -5.53 5.78 9.87
N TYR A 135 -6.49 5.57 10.76
CA TYR A 135 -6.75 6.41 11.92
C TYR A 135 -7.35 5.57 13.06
N PRO A 136 -7.08 5.91 14.33
CA PRO A 136 -5.97 6.76 14.78
C PRO A 136 -4.64 6.02 14.69
N ILE A 137 -3.51 6.71 14.59
CA ILE A 137 -2.20 6.12 14.87
C ILE A 137 -1.78 6.65 16.26
N PRO A 138 -1.73 5.82 17.32
CA PRO A 138 -1.53 6.27 18.69
C PRO A 138 -0.24 7.06 18.88
N ARG A 139 -0.23 8.07 19.75
CA ARG A 139 1.00 8.80 20.15
C ARG A 139 2.00 7.84 20.79
N LEU A 140 3.28 7.99 20.49
CA LEU A 140 4.36 7.16 21.05
C LEU A 140 4.01 5.66 21.03
N GLY A 141 3.38 5.21 19.95
CA GLY A 141 2.73 3.90 19.88
C GLY A 141 2.76 3.34 18.47
N THR A 142 2.10 2.20 18.29
CA THR A 142 2.13 1.46 17.03
C THR A 142 0.77 1.33 16.39
N ARG A 143 0.77 1.05 15.10
CA ARG A 143 -0.42 0.64 14.36
C ARG A 143 -0.08 -0.53 13.44
N ARG A 144 -0.79 -1.64 13.64
CA ARG A 144 -0.67 -2.82 12.79
C ARG A 144 -1.61 -2.77 11.58
N VAL A 145 -1.08 -3.12 10.41
CA VAL A 145 -1.78 -3.16 9.12
C VAL A 145 -1.45 -4.49 8.44
N VAL A 146 -2.46 -5.26 8.08
CA VAL A 146 -2.31 -6.53 7.38
C VAL A 146 -2.89 -6.43 5.99
N ILE A 147 -2.15 -6.87 4.97
CA ILE A 147 -2.65 -7.01 3.60
C ILE A 147 -2.44 -8.43 3.08
N GLY A 148 -3.44 -8.91 2.33
CA GLY A 148 -3.37 -10.17 1.59
C GLY A 148 -3.38 -9.90 0.11
N LEU A 149 -2.35 -10.39 -0.57
CA LEU A 149 -2.14 -10.30 -2.00
C LEU A 149 -2.21 -11.68 -2.64
N GLU A 150 -2.76 -11.72 -3.85
CA GLU A 150 -2.78 -12.89 -4.71
C GLU A 150 -2.17 -12.55 -6.06
N GLU A 151 -1.33 -13.45 -6.58
CA GLU A 151 -0.64 -13.32 -7.86
C GLU A 151 -0.72 -14.63 -8.65
N SER A 152 -0.97 -14.54 -9.96
CA SER A 152 -0.87 -15.69 -10.88
C SER A 152 0.59 -15.91 -11.29
N LEU A 153 1.07 -17.15 -11.23
CA LEU A 153 2.45 -17.53 -11.57
C LEU A 153 2.62 -18.00 -13.04
N SER A 154 1.55 -17.89 -13.83
CA SER A 154 1.42 -18.38 -15.21
C SER A 154 1.93 -17.40 -16.26
#